data_AF-G5E185-F1
#
_entry.id   AF-G5E185-F1
#
_cell.length_a   1.000
_cell.length_b   1.000
_cell.length_c   1.000
_cell.angle_alpha   90.00
_cell.angle_beta   90.00
_cell.angle_gamma   90.00
#
_symmetry.space_group_name_H-M   'P 1'
#
loop_
_entity.id
_entity.type
_entity.pdbx_description
1 polymer ?
#
loop_
_entity_poly.entity_id
_entity_poly.type
_entity_poly.pdbx_seq_one_letter_code
_entity_poly.pdbx_strand_id
1 'polypeptide(L)'
;ISVSAASKLMCNMMLQYRGTGLSVGSMICGWDKKGPGLYYVDDNGTRLSGDVFSTGSGNSYAYGVMDSGYRYELTPEEAYDLGRRAISYATHRDAYSGGVVNLYHMKEDGWMKIGQLDV
;
A
#
# COMPACT_ATOMS: atom_id res chain seq x y z
N ILE A 1 17.70 -9.03 -1.34
CA ILE A 1 16.84 -9.52 -0.23
C ILE A 1 15.45 -9.80 -0.80
N SER A 2 14.73 -10.83 -0.35
CA SER A 2 13.35 -11.08 -0.82
C SER A 2 12.36 -10.13 -0.14
N VAL A 3 11.19 -9.89 -0.74
CA VAL A 3 10.15 -9.03 -0.16
C VAL A 3 9.66 -9.61 1.16
N SER A 4 9.54 -10.94 1.22
CA SER A 4 9.18 -11.68 2.43
C SER A 4 10.23 -11.52 3.54
N ALA A 5 11.54 -11.56 3.22
CA ALA A 5 12.59 -11.37 4.21
C ALA A 5 12.64 -9.91 4.71
N ALA A 6 12.51 -8.93 3.81
CA ALA A 6 12.48 -7.51 4.18
C ALA A 6 11.30 -7.19 5.13
N SER A 7 10.09 -7.65 4.81
CA SER A 7 8.92 -7.47 5.68
C SER A 7 9.07 -8.19 7.02
N LYS A 8 9.71 -9.36 7.06
CA LYS A 8 9.95 -10.08 8.33
C LYS A 8 10.98 -9.36 9.20
N LEU A 9 12.02 -8.78 8.59
CA LEU A 9 13.01 -7.97 9.30
C LEU A 9 12.34 -6.75 9.94
N MET A 10 11.51 -6.03 9.19
CA MET A 10 10.77 -4.88 9.71
C MET A 10 9.81 -5.27 10.85
N CYS A 11 9.06 -6.37 10.68
CA CYS A 11 8.17 -6.91 11.72
C CYS A 11 8.95 -7.24 13.02
N ASN A 12 10.12 -7.85 12.91
CA ASN A 12 10.96 -8.14 14.07
C ASN A 12 11.44 -6.86 14.78
N MET A 13 11.76 -5.80 14.02
CA MET A 13 12.10 -4.49 14.60
C MET A 13 10.90 -3.89 15.33
N MET A 14 9.70 -3.90 14.73
CA MET A 14 8.48 -3.38 15.40
C MET A 14 8.19 -4.12 16.71
N LEU A 15 8.35 -5.45 16.72
CA LEU A 15 8.15 -6.28 17.92
C LEU A 15 9.07 -5.92 19.08
N GLN A 16 10.30 -5.45 18.82
CA GLN A 16 11.24 -5.03 19.87
C GLN A 16 10.76 -3.77 20.62
N TYR A 17 9.97 -2.93 19.97
CA TYR A 17 9.45 -1.68 20.51
C TYR A 17 7.95 -1.76 20.84
N ARG A 18 7.37 -2.96 20.85
CA ARG A 18 5.95 -3.15 21.14
C ARG A 18 5.61 -2.60 22.53
N GLY A 19 4.56 -1.79 22.60
CA GLY A 19 4.10 -1.16 23.85
C GLY A 19 4.81 0.14 24.24
N THR A 20 5.74 0.63 23.42
CA THR A 20 6.43 1.92 23.66
C THR A 20 5.68 3.14 23.10
N GLY A 21 4.53 2.93 22.44
CA GLY A 21 3.74 4.00 21.82
C GLY A 21 4.13 4.33 20.38
N LEU A 22 4.86 3.44 19.70
CA LEU A 22 5.04 3.53 18.24
C LEU A 22 3.69 3.44 17.52
N SER A 23 3.55 4.18 16.43
CA SER A 23 2.39 4.11 15.53
C SER A 23 2.90 3.99 14.10
N VAL A 24 2.76 2.81 13.51
CA VAL A 24 3.26 2.47 12.18
C VAL A 24 2.26 1.54 11.51
N GLY A 25 1.71 1.97 10.37
CA GLY A 25 1.02 1.10 9.42
C GLY A 25 1.74 1.16 8.09
N SER A 26 2.43 0.10 7.70
CA SER A 26 3.33 0.11 6.53
C SER A 26 3.02 -1.01 5.56
N MET A 27 3.34 -0.78 4.28
CA MET A 27 3.24 -1.77 3.22
C MET A 27 4.59 -1.93 2.54
N ILE A 28 5.04 -3.18 2.38
CA ILE A 28 6.25 -3.55 1.67
C ILE A 28 5.83 -4.20 0.36
N CYS A 29 6.04 -3.48 -0.74
CA CYS A 29 5.79 -3.94 -2.10
C CYS A 29 7.13 -4.19 -2.82
N GLY A 30 7.22 -5.27 -3.59
CA GLY A 30 8.40 -5.56 -4.38
C GLY A 30 8.20 -6.73 -5.34
N TRP A 31 9.23 -7.04 -6.10
CA TRP A 31 9.30 -8.21 -6.96
C TRP A 31 10.52 -9.04 -6.58
N ASP A 32 10.35 -10.35 -6.41
CA ASP A 32 11.46 -11.28 -6.16
C ASP A 32 11.30 -12.57 -6.96
N LYS A 33 12.11 -13.60 -6.65
CA LYS A 33 12.08 -14.90 -7.35
C LYS A 33 10.71 -15.60 -7.30
N LYS A 34 9.82 -15.22 -6.38
CA LYS A 34 8.45 -15.73 -6.29
C LYS A 34 7.43 -14.89 -7.07
N GLY A 35 7.87 -13.83 -7.73
CA GLY A 35 7.02 -12.86 -8.43
C GLY A 35 6.73 -11.61 -7.59
N PRO A 36 5.63 -10.90 -7.89
CA PRO A 36 5.21 -9.74 -7.11
C PRO A 36 4.81 -10.14 -5.69
N GLY A 37 5.20 -9.33 -4.72
CA GLY A 37 4.88 -9.55 -3.31
C GLY A 37 4.45 -8.27 -2.63
N LEU A 38 3.40 -8.36 -1.82
CA LEU A 38 2.87 -7.27 -1.01
C LEU A 38 2.63 -7.75 0.42
N TYR A 39 3.21 -7.02 1.38
CA TYR A 39 3.08 -7.31 2.79
C TYR A 39 2.65 -6.09 3.58
N TYR A 40 1.65 -6.23 4.45
CA TYR A 40 1.32 -5.26 5.49
C TYR A 40 2.10 -5.58 6.76
N VAL A 41 2.72 -4.56 7.39
CA VAL A 41 3.41 -4.65 8.68
C VAL A 41 3.04 -3.46 9.56
N ASP A 42 2.69 -3.72 10.82
CA ASP A 42 2.36 -2.70 11.80
C ASP A 42 3.21 -2.72 13.09
N ASP A 43 3.04 -1.68 13.92
CA ASP A 43 3.71 -1.52 15.22
C ASP A 43 3.33 -2.59 16.26
N ASN A 44 2.23 -3.32 16.07
CA ASN A 44 1.86 -4.47 16.91
C ASN A 44 2.61 -5.75 16.54
N GLY A 45 3.41 -5.71 15.46
CA GLY A 45 4.12 -6.86 14.92
C GLY A 45 3.23 -7.75 14.04
N THR A 46 2.07 -7.26 13.62
CA THR A 46 1.25 -7.92 12.60
C THR A 46 2.03 -7.95 11.30
N ARG A 47 2.00 -9.10 10.62
CA ARG A 47 2.59 -9.24 9.28
C ARG A 47 1.69 -10.10 8.40
N LEU A 48 1.09 -9.48 7.40
CA LEU A 48 0.14 -10.15 6.49
C LEU A 48 0.64 -10.07 5.05
N SER A 49 0.43 -11.15 4.30
CA SER A 49 0.59 -11.18 2.85
C SER A 49 -0.79 -11.10 2.22
N GLY A 50 -0.94 -10.36 1.12
CA GLY A 50 -2.22 -10.22 0.44
C GLY A 50 -2.10 -9.40 -0.82
N ASP A 51 -3.16 -9.38 -1.62
CA ASP A 51 -3.17 -8.74 -2.94
C ASP A 51 -3.54 -7.25 -2.86
N VAL A 52 -4.34 -6.87 -1.86
CA VAL A 52 -4.85 -5.51 -1.68
C VAL A 52 -4.77 -5.12 -0.21
N PHE A 53 -4.23 -3.93 0.05
CA PHE A 53 -4.21 -3.32 1.38
C PHE A 53 -4.47 -1.82 1.30
N SER A 54 -5.02 -1.26 2.36
CA SER A 54 -5.17 0.18 2.59
C SER A 54 -4.96 0.48 4.09
N THR A 55 -4.24 1.56 4.39
CA THR A 55 -3.86 1.98 5.75
C THR A 55 -3.99 3.49 5.91
N GLY A 56 -3.97 3.99 7.15
CA GLY A 56 -4.24 5.39 7.49
C GLY A 56 -5.72 5.69 7.76
N SER A 57 -6.03 6.96 8.04
CA SER A 57 -7.38 7.42 8.43
C SER A 57 -8.43 7.32 7.32
N GLY A 58 -8.01 7.46 6.06
CA GLY A 58 -8.88 7.34 4.89
C GLY A 58 -9.07 5.92 4.36
N ASN A 59 -8.61 4.90 5.09
CA ASN A 59 -8.49 3.54 4.54
C ASN A 59 -9.82 2.93 4.09
N SER A 60 -10.90 3.14 4.85
CA SER A 60 -12.24 2.62 4.58
C SER A 60 -12.85 3.19 3.30
N TYR A 61 -12.64 4.48 3.04
CA TYR A 61 -13.08 5.14 1.80
C TYR A 61 -12.31 4.61 0.60
N ALA A 62 -10.99 4.43 0.75
CA ALA A 62 -10.15 3.87 -0.32
C ALA A 62 -10.55 2.43 -0.66
N TYR A 63 -10.81 1.57 0.35
CA TYR A 63 -11.34 0.23 0.12
C TYR A 63 -12.68 0.25 -0.62
N GLY A 64 -13.61 1.12 -0.24
CA GLY A 64 -14.92 1.19 -0.90
C GLY A 64 -14.84 1.41 -2.41
N VAL A 65 -13.92 2.27 -2.87
CA VAL A 65 -13.71 2.51 -4.30
C VAL A 65 -12.90 1.38 -4.93
N MET A 66 -11.83 0.94 -4.26
CA MET A 66 -10.93 -0.10 -4.77
C MET A 66 -11.66 -1.43 -4.97
N ASP A 67 -12.41 -1.90 -3.97
CA ASP A 67 -13.16 -3.16 -4.01
C ASP A 67 -14.26 -3.15 -5.08
N SER A 68 -14.83 -1.97 -5.39
CA SER A 68 -15.86 -1.84 -6.42
C SER A 68 -15.33 -1.96 -7.85
N GLY A 69 -14.03 -1.71 -8.07
CA GLY A 69 -13.43 -1.66 -9.41
C GLY A 69 -12.29 -2.67 -9.63
N TYR A 70 -11.82 -3.34 -8.59
CA TYR A 70 -10.68 -4.24 -8.66
C TYR A 70 -11.00 -5.50 -9.48
N ARG A 71 -10.10 -5.82 -10.40
CA ARG A 71 -10.02 -7.09 -11.11
C ARG A 71 -8.55 -7.48 -11.20
N TYR A 72 -8.24 -8.77 -11.10
CA TYR A 72 -6.86 -9.23 -11.19
C TYR A 72 -6.22 -8.88 -12.54
N GLU A 73 -7.02 -8.95 -13.61
CA GLU A 73 -6.61 -8.72 -15.00
C GLU A 73 -6.89 -7.29 -15.47
N LEU A 74 -6.53 -6.28 -14.67
CA LEU A 74 -6.56 -4.89 -15.10
C LEU A 74 -5.38 -4.59 -16.03
N THR A 75 -5.62 -3.77 -17.04
CA THR A 75 -4.54 -3.11 -17.78
C THR A 75 -3.81 -2.12 -16.85
N PRO A 76 -2.53 -1.80 -17.12
CA PRO A 76 -1.82 -0.81 -16.32
C PRO A 76 -2.57 0.53 -16.20
N GLU A 77 -3.16 1.00 -17.29
CA GLU A 77 -3.92 2.27 -17.33
C GLU A 77 -5.18 2.23 -16.47
N GLU A 78 -5.94 1.12 -16.51
CA GLU A 78 -7.11 0.94 -15.65
C GLU A 78 -6.71 0.87 -14.16
N ALA A 79 -5.60 0.18 -13.85
CA ALA A 79 -5.10 0.09 -12.48
C ALA A 79 -4.64 1.45 -11.94
N TYR A 80 -3.98 2.26 -12.77
CA TYR A 80 -3.59 3.63 -12.40
C TYR A 80 -4.80 4.50 -12.12
N ASP A 81 -5.81 4.44 -12.99
CA ASP A 81 -7.03 5.22 -12.80
C ASP A 81 -7.80 4.77 -11.55
N LEU A 82 -7.91 3.47 -11.30
CA LEU A 82 -8.53 2.93 -10.09
C LEU A 82 -7.80 3.39 -8.81
N GLY A 83 -6.47 3.25 -8.78
CA GLY A 83 -5.67 3.69 -7.64
C GLY A 83 -5.77 5.20 -7.38
N ARG A 84 -5.73 6.01 -8.45
CA ARG A 84 -5.92 7.46 -8.37
C ARG A 84 -7.30 7.81 -7.83
N ARG A 85 -8.37 7.21 -8.37
CA ARG A 85 -9.74 7.45 -7.91
C ARG A 85 -9.91 7.06 -6.45
N ALA A 86 -9.41 5.90 -6.04
CA ALA A 86 -9.54 5.43 -4.66
C ALA A 86 -8.94 6.42 -3.65
N ILE A 87 -7.75 6.95 -3.92
CA ILE A 87 -7.13 7.95 -3.06
C ILE A 87 -7.88 9.29 -3.14
N SER A 88 -8.24 9.77 -4.33
CA SER A 88 -8.92 11.07 -4.50
C SER A 88 -10.29 11.11 -3.80
N TYR A 89 -11.05 10.01 -3.84
CA TYR A 89 -12.31 9.92 -3.10
C TYR A 89 -12.10 9.79 -1.59
N ALA A 90 -11.02 9.11 -1.15
CA ALA A 90 -10.67 9.05 0.25
C ALA A 90 -10.29 10.43 0.80
N THR A 91 -9.47 11.20 0.09
CA THR A 91 -9.10 12.58 0.47
C THR A 91 -10.31 13.52 0.47
N HIS A 92 -11.29 13.29 -0.41
CA HIS A 92 -12.52 14.08 -0.40
C HIS A 92 -13.38 13.87 0.85
N ARG A 93 -13.27 12.72 1.52
CA ARG A 93 -14.11 12.35 2.68
C ARG A 93 -13.38 12.40 4.02
N ASP A 94 -12.08 12.11 4.04
CA ASP A 94 -11.26 12.10 5.25
C ASP A 94 -10.53 13.44 5.43
N ALA A 95 -10.83 14.15 6.53
CA ALA A 95 -10.27 15.46 6.83
C ALA A 95 -8.75 15.46 7.05
N TYR A 96 -8.15 14.30 7.36
CA TYR A 96 -6.71 14.16 7.60
C TYR A 96 -5.92 13.70 6.36
N SER A 97 -6.59 13.53 5.22
CA SER A 97 -5.99 13.08 3.95
C SER A 97 -6.16 14.15 2.86
N GLY A 98 -5.09 14.50 2.13
CA GLY A 98 -5.16 15.50 1.06
C GLY A 98 -3.82 15.79 0.37
N GLY A 99 -3.78 16.83 -0.46
CA GLY A 99 -2.57 17.28 -1.16
C GLY A 99 -2.43 16.64 -2.54
N VAL A 100 -1.52 15.67 -2.67
CA VAL A 100 -1.22 15.05 -3.97
C VAL A 100 -1.21 13.53 -3.87
N VAL A 101 -1.72 12.86 -4.92
CA VAL A 101 -1.57 11.42 -5.12
C VAL A 101 -0.22 11.14 -5.77
N ASN A 102 0.68 10.49 -5.04
CA ASN A 102 1.92 9.96 -5.60
C ASN A 102 1.71 8.51 -6.04
N LEU A 103 1.80 8.27 -7.35
CA LEU A 103 1.52 6.97 -7.95
C LEU A 103 2.79 6.27 -8.41
N TYR A 104 2.97 5.02 -7.98
CA TYR A 104 4.10 4.17 -8.33
C TYR A 104 3.62 2.82 -8.89
N HIS A 105 4.41 2.23 -9.78
CA HIS A 105 4.17 0.91 -10.35
C HIS A 105 5.41 0.04 -10.16
N MET A 106 5.26 -1.08 -9.47
CA MET A 106 6.30 -2.12 -9.33
C MET A 106 6.23 -3.11 -10.50
N LYS A 107 7.37 -3.30 -11.18
CA LYS A 107 7.58 -4.30 -12.23
C LYS A 107 8.72 -5.25 -11.83
N GLU A 108 8.95 -6.28 -12.63
CA GLU A 108 10.05 -7.23 -12.43
C GLU A 108 11.43 -6.56 -12.44
N ASP A 109 11.62 -5.53 -13.26
CA ASP A 109 12.85 -4.77 -13.41
C ASP A 109 12.97 -3.58 -12.45
N GLY A 110 11.98 -3.38 -11.57
CA GLY A 110 11.99 -2.35 -10.53
C GLY A 110 10.73 -1.48 -10.52
N TRP A 111 10.76 -0.43 -9.72
CA TRP A 111 9.64 0.49 -9.58
C TRP A 111 9.79 1.70 -10.51
N MET A 112 8.65 2.24 -10.93
CA MET A 112 8.56 3.47 -11.71
C MET A 112 7.61 4.45 -11.03
N LYS A 113 7.98 5.73 -10.99
CA LYS A 113 7.05 6.81 -10.64
C LYS A 113 6.16 7.09 -11.84
N ILE A 114 4.87 6.84 -11.71
CA ILE A 114 3.89 7.10 -12.78
C ILE A 114 3.52 8.58 -12.81
N GLY A 115 3.37 9.20 -11.64
CA GLY A 115 3.03 10.61 -11.57
C GLY A 115 2.80 11.11 -10.16
N GLN A 116 2.56 12.41 -10.10
CA GLN A 116 2.14 13.13 -8.91
C GLN A 116 0.97 14.03 -9.33
N LEU A 117 -0.22 13.74 -8.83
CA LEU A 117 -1.45 14.40 -9.25
C LEU A 117 -2.05 15.15 -8.06
N ASP A 118 -2.46 16.40 -8.27
CA ASP A 118 -3.26 17.14 -7.29
C ASP A 118 -4.63 16.48 -7.13
N VAL A 119 -5.17 16.46 -5.91
CA VAL A 119 -6.47 15.82 -5.58
C VAL A 119 -7.67 16.73 -5.81
#